data_AF-A0A7M3ZME8-F1
#
_entry.id   AF-A0A7M3ZME8-F1
#
_cell.length_a   1.000
_cell.length_b   1.000
_cell.length_c   1.000
_cell.angle_alpha   90.00
_cell.angle_beta   90.00
_cell.angle_gamma   90.00
#
_symmetry.space_group_name_H-M   'P 1'
#
loop_
_entity.id
_entity.type
_entity.pdbx_description
1 polymer ?
#
loop_
_entity_poly.entity_id
_entity_poly.type
_entity_poly.pdbx_seq_one_letter_code
_entity_poly.pdbx_strand_id
1 'polypeptide(L)' 'MFTTKQLIRAMFDDSTDEAKLLIAATAGEVELFAENKSWNAVLWLIMNVLKEDGRPIYTGNELGELRSSLPIVWR' A
#
# COMPACT_ATOMS: atom_id res chain seq x y z
N MET A 1 -0.88 0.73 15.19
CA MET A 1 -0.85 -0.21 14.06
C MET A 1 -1.75 0.34 12.97
N PHE A 2 -1.24 0.50 11.76
CA PHE A 2 -1.95 0.95 10.56
C PHE A 2 -2.80 -0.21 10.03
N THR A 3 -4.11 -0.05 10.06
CA THR A 3 -5.04 -1.13 9.69
C THR A 3 -5.15 -1.30 8.18
N THR A 4 -5.65 -2.44 7.71
CA THR A 4 -5.92 -2.67 6.28
C THR A 4 -6.80 -1.58 5.67
N LYS A 5 -7.84 -1.14 6.38
CA LYS A 5 -8.73 -0.06 5.90
C LYS A 5 -8.00 1.28 5.77
N GLN A 6 -7.13 1.60 6.73
CA GLN A 6 -6.32 2.81 6.70
C GLN A 6 -5.29 2.76 5.57
N LEU A 7 -4.65 1.60 5.36
CA LEU A 7 -3.73 1.40 4.24
C LEU A 7 -4.39 1.62 2.89
N ILE A 8 -5.58 1.04 2.68
CA ILE A 8 -6.33 1.23 1.44
C ILE A 8 -6.65 2.71 1.22
N ARG A 9 -7.14 3.41 2.25
CA ARG A 9 -7.42 4.86 2.15
C ARG A 9 -6.18 5.67 1.81
N ALA A 10 -5.07 5.39 2.50
CA ALA A 10 -3.82 6.10 2.30
C ALA A 10 -3.27 5.95 0.87
N MET A 11 -3.46 4.77 0.25
CA MET A 11 -2.92 4.47 -1.07
C MET A 11 -3.79 4.98 -2.23
N PHE A 12 -5.09 5.12 -2.03
CA PHE A 12 -6.06 5.37 -3.12
C PHE A 12 -6.87 6.67 -2.98
N ASP A 13 -6.66 7.45 -1.92
CA ASP A 13 -7.29 8.76 -1.72
C ASP A 13 -6.31 9.72 -1.00
N ASP A 14 -5.72 10.64 -1.76
CA ASP A 14 -4.72 11.61 -1.31
C ASP A 14 -5.28 12.70 -0.39
N SER A 15 -6.60 12.83 -0.31
CA SER A 15 -7.28 13.80 0.56
C SER A 15 -7.42 13.33 2.01
N THR A 16 -7.13 12.05 2.26
CA THR A 16 -7.33 11.41 3.57
C THR A 16 -6.23 11.75 4.57
N ASP A 17 -6.57 11.73 5.85
CA ASP A 17 -5.56 11.84 6.92
C ASP A 17 -4.60 10.65 6.89
N GLU A 18 -5.06 9.47 6.45
CA GLU A 18 -4.21 8.31 6.23
C GLU A 18 -3.15 8.54 5.14
N ALA A 19 -3.47 9.25 4.06
CA ALA A 19 -2.49 9.64 3.03
C ALA A 19 -1.46 10.65 3.58
N LYS A 20 -1.89 11.61 4.40
CA LYS A 20 -0.98 12.55 5.10
C LYS A 20 0.00 11.80 6.01
N LEU A 21 -0.46 10.74 6.68
CA LEU A 21 0.42 9.89 7.50
C LEU A 21 1.49 9.17 6.67
N LEU A 22 1.17 8.69 5.46
CA LEU A 22 2.18 8.13 4.54
C LEU A 22 3.24 9.18 4.14
N ILE A 23 2.82 10.41 3.89
CA ILE A 23 3.73 11.51 3.54
C ILE A 23 4.64 11.83 4.72
N ALA A 24 4.08 11.99 5.92
CA ALA A 24 4.85 12.22 7.15
C ALA A 24 5.84 11.08 7.42
N ALA A 25 5.44 9.82 7.16
CA ALA A 25 6.33 8.67 7.30
C ALA A 25 7.47 8.70 6.28
N THR A 26 7.19 9.11 5.05
CA THR A 26 8.22 9.31 4.01
C THR A 26 9.21 10.39 4.41
N ALA A 27 8.75 11.45 5.09
CA ALA A 27 9.59 12.52 5.61
C ALA A 27 10.36 12.15 6.89
N GLY A 28 10.13 10.95 7.46
CA GLY A 28 10.75 10.50 8.71
C GLY A 28 10.17 11.13 9.97
N GLU A 29 9.00 11.78 9.88
CA GLU A 29 8.34 12.44 11.01
C GLU A 29 7.60 11.43 11.92
N VAL A 30 7.14 10.32 11.32
CA VAL A 30 6.45 9.23 12.03
C VAL A 30 6.91 7.88 11.49
N GLU A 31 6.78 6.82 12.30
CA GLU A 31 7.01 5.46 11.86
C GLU A 31 5.69 4.70 11.77
N LEU A 32 5.39 4.15 10.59
CA LEU A 32 4.17 3.39 10.35
C LEU A 32 4.44 1.89 10.43
N PHE A 33 3.58 1.19 11.17
CA PHE A 33 3.62 -0.26 11.30
C PHE A 33 2.34 -0.85 10.74
N ALA A 34 2.42 -1.87 9.88
CA ALA A 34 1.26 -2.58 9.37
C ALA A 34 1.51 -4.09 9.37
N GLU A 35 0.44 -4.87 9.52
CA GLU A 35 0.54 -6.31 9.40
C GLU A 35 0.75 -6.75 7.95
N ASN A 36 1.52 -7.82 7.73
CA ASN A 36 1.72 -8.45 6.43
C ASN A 36 0.39 -8.74 5.69
N LYS A 37 -0.65 -9.16 6.41
CA LYS A 37 -1.97 -9.44 5.81
C LYS A 37 -2.63 -8.21 5.18
N SER A 38 -2.28 -7.00 5.61
CA SER A 38 -2.80 -5.76 5.04
C SER A 38 -2.31 -5.56 3.61
N TRP A 39 -1.08 -5.98 3.32
CA TRP A 39 -0.56 -5.95 1.94
C TRP A 39 -1.34 -6.88 1.02
N ASN A 40 -1.77 -8.05 1.48
CA ASN A 40 -2.54 -8.99 0.66
C ASN A 40 -3.84 -8.40 0.13
N ALA A 41 -4.50 -7.52 0.90
CA ALA A 41 -5.69 -6.81 0.45
C ALA A 41 -5.38 -5.81 -0.67
N VAL A 42 -4.28 -5.07 -0.54
CA VAL A 42 -3.80 -4.14 -1.59
C VAL A 42 -3.40 -4.90 -2.85
N LEU A 43 -2.63 -5.99 -2.68
CA LEU A 43 -2.22 -6.85 -3.79
C LEU A 43 -3.43 -7.41 -4.52
N TRP A 44 -4.45 -7.89 -3.79
CA TRP A 44 -5.69 -8.36 -4.39
C TRP A 44 -6.39 -7.27 -5.20
N LEU A 45 -6.45 -6.03 -4.69
CA LEU A 45 -7.06 -4.89 -5.40
C LEU A 45 -6.31 -4.58 -6.70
N ILE A 46 -4.98 -4.42 -6.63
CA ILE A 46 -4.14 -4.13 -7.80
C ILE A 46 -4.31 -5.21 -8.87
N MET A 47 -4.18 -6.48 -8.47
CA MET A 47 -4.28 -7.62 -9.39
C MET A 47 -5.66 -7.78 -10.03
N ASN A 48 -6.72 -7.30 -9.38
CA ASN A 48 -8.08 -7.45 -9.89
C ASN A 48 -8.59 -6.25 -10.69
N VAL A 49 -8.10 -5.05 -10.36
CA VAL A 49 -8.54 -3.79 -10.98
C VAL A 49 -7.63 -3.37 -12.12
N LEU A 50 -6.31 -3.48 -11.95
CA LEU A 50 -5.33 -3.03 -12.94
C LEU A 50 -5.00 -4.18 -13.89
N LYS A 51 -5.80 -4.31 -14.94
CA LYS A 51 -5.68 -5.35 -15.96
C LYS A 51 -5.69 -4.76 -17.37
N GLU A 52 -4.88 -5.36 -18.23
CA GLU A 52 -4.89 -5.14 -19.68
C GLU A 52 -5.14 -6.51 -20.34
N ASP A 53 -6.12 -6.58 -21.26
CA ASP A 53 -6.56 -7.84 -21.89
C ASP A 53 -6.87 -8.98 -20.90
N GLY A 54 -7.44 -8.62 -19.74
CA GLY A 54 -7.81 -9.57 -18.69
C GLY A 54 -6.63 -10.11 -17.86
N ARG A 55 -5.40 -9.67 -18.15
CA ARG A 55 -4.18 -10.04 -17.41
C ARG A 55 -3.74 -8.90 -16.49
N PRO A 56 -3.26 -9.19 -15.27
CA PRO A 56 -2.69 -8.17 -14.40
C PRO A 56 -1.53 -7.44 -15.07
N ILE A 57 -1.49 -6.11 -14.94
CA ILE A 57 -0.42 -5.30 -15.55
C ILE A 57 0.92 -5.43 -14.82
N TYR A 58 0.88 -5.75 -13.52
CA TYR A 58 2.08 -5.92 -12.70
C TYR A 58 2.42 -7.39 -12.52
N THR A 59 3.72 -7.68 -12.62
CA THR A 59 4.31 -8.95 -12.23
C THR A 59 4.42 -9.08 -10.70
N GLY A 60 4.63 -10.31 -10.21
CA GLY A 60 4.85 -10.54 -8.78
C GLY A 60 6.07 -9.79 -8.21
N ASN A 61 7.13 -9.62 -9.01
CA ASN A 61 8.33 -8.89 -8.58
C ASN A 61 8.05 -7.39 -8.45
N GLU A 62 7.38 -6.77 -9.42
CA GLU A 62 7.01 -5.35 -9.36
C GLU A 62 6.08 -5.05 -8.17
N LEU A 63 5.18 -5.98 -7.83
CA LEU A 63 4.36 -5.86 -6.62
C LEU A 63 5.21 -5.94 -5.34
N GLY A 64 6.25 -6.78 -5.33
CA GLY A 64 7.21 -6.85 -4.22
C GLY A 64 8.02 -5.56 -4.06
N GLU A 65 8.44 -4.96 -5.17
CA GLU A 65 9.11 -3.67 -5.21
C GLU A 65 8.20 -2.55 -4.71
N LEU A 66 6.94 -2.52 -5.17
CA LEU A 66 5.93 -1.56 -4.73
C LEU A 66 5.67 -1.65 -3.21
N ARG A 67 5.59 -2.87 -2.66
CA ARG A 67 5.47 -3.05 -1.21
C ARG A 67 6.67 -2.49 -0.46
N SER A 68 7.86 -2.67 -1.03
CA SER A 68 9.14 -2.30 -0.40
C SER A 68 9.43 -0.80 -0.49
N SER A 69 8.80 -0.09 -1.44
CA SER A 69 8.90 1.37 -1.54
C SER A 69 8.01 2.11 -0.54
N LEU A 70 7.09 1.43 0.13
CA LEU A 70 6.22 2.05 1.13
C LEU A 70 7.00 2.33 2.43
N PRO A 71 6.81 3.51 3.07
CA PRO A 71 7.45 3.86 4.35
C PRO A 71 6.77 3.16 5.52
N ILE A 72 6.66 1.83 5.46
CA ILE A 72 5.94 0.99 6.42
C ILE A 72 6.85 -0.14 6.89
N VAL A 73 6.95 -0.28 8.21
CA VAL A 73 7.54 -1.46 8.85
C VAL A 73 6.49 -2.57 8.91
N TRP A 74 6.72 -3.62 8.15
CA TRP A 74 5.82 -4.77 8.05
C TRP A 74 6.06 -5.78 9.17
N ARG A 75 5.01 -6.15 9.91
CA ARG A 75 5.03 -7.15 11.00
C ARG A 75 4.14 -8.34 10.73
#